data_AF-A0A8S0FC56-F1
#
_entry.id   AF-A0A8S0FC56-F1
#
_cell.length_a   1.000
_cell.length_b   1.000
_cell.length_c   1.000
_cell.angle_alpha   90.00
_cell.angle_beta   90.00
_cell.angle_gamma   90.00
#
_symmetry.space_group_name_H-M   'P 1'
#
loop_
_entity.id
_entity.type
_entity.pdbx_description
1 polymer ?
#
loop_
_entity_poly.entity_id
_entity_poly.type
_entity_poly.pdbx_seq_one_letter_code
_entity_poly.pdbx_strand_id
1 'polypeptide(L)'
;MNLPLTLRHYRVFISYCSPSKKKSRADILEMENLVKIIRASFHGAKITTQTVDAQAFIEIVGEMINHNPDSLYPKRRQLDPYSDLNYQCVEDSFDLKVRADYLTLGLRENGRNSTARILNFHLARNPEIAFLWNMADNYSNLLNPEMSISCPFILTLTLVVEAPRIR
;
A
#
# COMPACT_ATOMS: atom_id res chain seq x y z
N MET A 1 32.33 -1.69 9.09
CA MET A 1 30.97 -2.22 8.86
C MET A 1 30.45 -1.64 7.55
N ASN A 2 30.59 -2.35 6.43
CA ASN A 2 30.04 -1.95 5.13
C ASN A 2 28.71 -2.67 4.92
N LEU A 3 27.68 -2.26 5.67
CA LEU A 3 26.31 -2.66 5.33
C LEU A 3 25.85 -1.76 4.18
N PRO A 4 25.28 -2.30 3.09
CA PRO A 4 24.71 -1.46 2.05
C PRO A 4 23.64 -0.59 2.70
N LEU A 5 23.79 0.73 2.56
CA LEU A 5 22.75 1.73 2.82
C LEU A 5 21.61 1.44 1.85
N THR A 6 20.79 0.44 2.14
CA THR A 6 19.50 0.28 1.47
C THR A 6 18.66 1.46 1.93
N LEU A 7 18.42 2.39 1.02
CA LEU A 7 17.45 3.47 1.20
C LEU A 7 16.09 2.78 1.41
N ARG A 8 15.68 2.69 2.67
CA ARG A 8 14.44 2.03 3.08
C ARG A 8 13.35 3.08 3.11
N HIS A 9 12.38 2.93 2.22
CA HIS A 9 11.21 3.79 2.15
C HIS A 9 9.98 2.97 2.53
N TYR A 10 9.66 2.98 3.83
CA TYR A 10 8.49 2.28 4.38
C TYR A 10 7.27 3.20 4.30
N ARG A 11 6.19 2.70 3.70
CA ARG A 11 4.88 3.34 3.71
C ARG A 11 3.84 2.35 4.20
N VAL A 12 2.95 2.81 5.07
CA VAL A 12 1.80 2.03 5.56
C VAL A 12 0.56 2.60 4.88
N PHE A 13 -0.16 1.75 4.17
CA PHE A 13 -1.44 2.08 3.56
C PHE A 13 -2.54 1.31 4.27
N ILE A 14 -3.59 2.02 4.71
CA ILE A 14 -4.76 1.42 5.34
C ILE A 14 -5.93 1.64 4.38
N SER A 15 -6.46 0.55 3.84
CA SER A 15 -7.69 0.56 3.04
C SER A 15 -8.82 -0.04 3.86
N TYR A 16 -9.93 0.69 3.98
CA TYR A 16 -11.13 0.22 4.65
C TYR A 16 -12.29 0.17 3.65
N CYS A 17 -12.91 -1.00 3.54
CA CYS A 17 -14.06 -1.23 2.68
C CYS A 17 -15.21 -1.76 3.54
N SER A 18 -16.37 -1.12 3.44
CA SER A 18 -17.60 -1.60 4.09
C SER A 18 -18.60 -2.08 3.03
N PRO A 19 -19.26 -3.23 3.21
CA PRO A 19 -20.30 -3.69 2.31
C PRO A 19 -21.46 -2.69 2.27
N SER A 20 -21.82 -2.22 1.08
CA SER A 20 -22.98 -1.35 0.91
C SER A 20 -23.85 -1.82 -0.26
N LYS A 21 -25.16 -1.99 -0.01
CA LYS A 21 -26.12 -2.43 -1.01
C LYS A 21 -26.61 -1.31 -1.93
N LYS A 22 -26.64 -0.07 -1.44
CA LYS A 22 -27.24 1.09 -2.14
C LYS A 22 -26.37 2.34 -2.14
N LYS A 23 -25.17 2.30 -1.54
CA LYS A 23 -24.33 3.48 -1.27
C LYS A 23 -25.17 4.59 -0.64
N SER A 24 -25.92 4.23 0.41
CA SER A 24 -26.90 5.14 0.99
C SER A 24 -26.20 6.35 1.61
N ARG A 25 -26.92 7.48 1.74
CA ARG A 25 -26.38 8.65 2.45
C ARG A 25 -25.99 8.32 3.89
N ALA A 26 -26.69 7.37 4.52
CA ALA A 26 -26.36 6.89 5.86
C ALA A 26 -25.02 6.14 5.86
N ASP A 27 -24.77 5.29 4.86
CA ASP A 27 -23.50 4.54 4.73
C ASP A 27 -22.32 5.50 4.54
N ILE A 28 -22.50 6.56 3.75
CA ILE A 28 -21.48 7.61 3.54
C ILE A 28 -21.22 8.37 4.84
N LEU A 29 -22.27 8.76 5.56
CA LEU A 29 -22.14 9.47 6.84
C LEU A 29 -21.43 8.60 7.90
N GLU A 30 -21.70 7.31 7.92
CA GLU A 30 -21.03 6.35 8.79
C GLU A 30 -19.52 6.28 8.47
N MET A 31 -19.16 6.18 7.18
CA MET A 31 -17.77 6.23 6.74
C MET A 31 -17.07 7.54 7.11
N GLU A 32 -17.73 8.69 6.94
CA GLU A 32 -17.19 10.00 7.33
C GLU A 32 -16.93 10.07 8.84
N ASN A 33 -17.85 9.54 9.65
CA ASN A 33 -17.68 9.49 11.11
C ASN A 33 -16.53 8.57 11.50
N LEU A 34 -16.39 7.41 10.86
CA LEU A 34 -15.28 6.49 11.09
C LEU A 34 -13.92 7.15 10.75
N VAL A 35 -13.84 7.88 9.64
CA VAL A 35 -12.63 8.64 9.28
C VAL A 35 -12.30 9.69 10.34
N LYS A 36 -13.30 10.41 10.88
CA LYS A 36 -13.08 11.38 11.98
C LYS A 36 -12.53 10.72 13.23
N ILE A 37 -13.07 9.56 13.61
CA ILE A 37 -12.60 8.78 14.78
C ILE A 37 -11.14 8.34 14.57
N ILE A 38 -10.81 7.77 13.40
CA ILE A 38 -9.45 7.34 13.07
C ILE A 38 -8.46 8.51 13.15
N ARG A 39 -8.83 9.67 12.58
CA ARG A 39 -7.99 10.87 12.63
C ARG A 39 -7.77 11.37 14.06
N ALA A 40 -8.82 11.35 14.90
CA ALA A 40 -8.71 11.73 16.31
C ALA A 40 -7.79 10.77 17.08
N SER A 41 -7.89 9.46 16.84
CA SER A 41 -7.00 8.45 17.43
C SER A 41 -5.54 8.66 17.01
N PHE A 42 -5.28 8.89 15.72
CA PHE A 42 -3.93 9.21 15.25
C PHE A 42 -3.39 10.51 15.87
N HIS A 43 -4.22 11.54 15.97
CA HIS A 43 -3.84 12.78 16.64
C HIS A 43 -3.47 12.55 18.12
N GLY A 44 -4.26 11.75 18.86
CA GLY A 44 -3.94 11.35 20.22
C GLY A 44 -2.61 10.57 20.34
N ALA A 45 -2.27 9.79 19.32
CA ALA A 45 -0.99 9.08 19.20
C ALA A 45 0.17 9.96 18.65
N LYS A 46 -0.04 11.27 18.47
CA LYS A 46 0.93 12.22 17.87
C LYS A 46 1.33 11.87 16.43
N ILE A 47 0.44 11.21 15.69
CA ILE A 47 0.59 10.92 14.27
C ILE A 47 -0.24 11.94 13.48
N THR A 48 0.43 12.76 12.67
CA THR A 48 -0.22 13.76 11.83
C THR A 48 -1.00 13.11 10.70
N THR A 49 -2.23 13.58 10.45
CA THR A 49 -3.06 13.15 9.32
C THR A 49 -3.42 14.33 8.44
N GLN A 50 -3.44 14.12 7.11
CA GLN A 50 -3.88 15.10 6.14
C GLN A 50 -4.98 14.49 5.25
N THR A 51 -5.93 15.32 4.81
CA THR A 51 -6.87 14.91 3.75
C THR A 51 -6.12 14.89 2.42
N VAL A 52 -6.37 13.87 1.62
CA VAL A 52 -5.80 13.68 0.28
C VAL A 52 -6.87 14.09 -0.73
N ASP A 53 -6.54 14.98 -1.66
CA ASP A 53 -7.39 15.36 -2.77
C ASP A 53 -7.17 14.44 -3.99
N ALA A 54 -7.88 14.70 -5.09
CA ALA A 54 -7.75 13.91 -6.32
C ALA A 54 -6.31 13.91 -6.88
N GLN A 55 -5.61 15.04 -6.79
CA GLN A 55 -4.24 15.19 -7.25
C GLN A 55 -3.27 14.34 -6.41
N ALA A 56 -3.32 14.49 -5.09
CA ALA A 56 -2.48 13.69 -4.20
C ALA A 56 -2.83 12.19 -4.27
N PHE A 57 -4.10 11.84 -4.57
CA PHE A 57 -4.50 10.45 -4.79
C PHE A 57 -3.81 9.83 -6.01
N ILE A 58 -3.86 10.48 -7.17
CA ILE A 58 -3.20 9.93 -8.38
C ILE A 58 -1.68 9.89 -8.24
N GLU A 59 -1.09 10.82 -7.50
CA GLU A 59 0.34 10.81 -7.19
C GLU A 59 0.72 9.59 -6.34
N ILE A 60 0.00 9.38 -5.23
CA ILE A 60 0.25 8.26 -4.31
C ILE A 60 0.02 6.92 -5.00
N VAL A 61 -1.18 6.72 -5.58
CA VAL A 61 -1.55 5.44 -6.20
C VAL A 61 -0.70 5.18 -7.44
N GLY A 62 -0.42 6.22 -8.24
CA GLY A 62 0.44 6.10 -9.39
C GLY A 62 1.89 5.76 -9.02
N GLU A 63 2.42 6.27 -7.91
CA GLU A 63 3.74 5.87 -7.41
C GLU A 63 3.74 4.39 -6.98
N MET A 64 2.68 3.93 -6.31
CA MET A 64 2.55 2.54 -5.87
C MET A 64 2.48 1.57 -7.06
N ILE A 65 1.70 1.90 -8.09
CA ILE A 65 1.47 1.02 -9.24
C ILE A 65 2.65 1.07 -10.20
N ASN A 66 3.19 2.25 -10.52
CA ASN A 66 4.19 2.42 -11.56
C ASN A 66 5.60 2.50 -10.98
N HIS A 67 5.96 1.48 -10.19
CA HIS A 67 7.28 1.42 -9.58
C HIS A 67 8.38 1.28 -10.64
N ASN A 68 9.29 2.26 -10.71
CA ASN A 68 10.47 2.22 -11.57
C ASN A 68 11.74 2.11 -10.71
N PRO A 69 12.47 0.97 -10.75
CA PRO A 69 13.67 0.78 -9.95
C PRO A 69 14.83 1.70 -10.37
N ASP A 70 14.81 2.23 -11.60
CA ASP A 70 15.84 3.13 -12.12
C ASP A 70 15.58 4.60 -11.71
N SER A 71 14.45 4.90 -11.06
CA SER A 71 14.08 6.24 -10.61
C SER A 71 14.05 6.34 -9.10
N LEU A 72 14.84 7.25 -8.53
CA LEU A 72 14.86 7.48 -7.09
C LEU A 72 13.68 8.35 -6.60
N TYR A 73 13.14 9.20 -7.47
CA TYR A 73 12.10 10.16 -7.14
C TYR A 73 10.80 9.82 -7.87
N PRO A 74 9.64 10.01 -7.20
CA PRO A 74 8.35 9.84 -7.86
C PRO A 74 8.20 10.87 -8.97
N LYS A 75 7.61 10.45 -10.08
CA LYS A 75 7.22 11.37 -11.15
C LYS A 75 6.01 12.18 -10.72
N ARG A 76 6.05 13.48 -10.98
CA ARG A 76 4.88 14.34 -10.82
C ARG A 76 3.85 13.96 -11.87
N ARG A 77 2.61 13.79 -11.43
CA ARG A 77 1.44 13.57 -12.30
C ARG A 77 0.63 14.85 -12.36
N GLN A 78 -0.11 15.04 -13.44
CA GLN A 78 -1.05 16.15 -13.55
C GLN A 78 -2.44 15.56 -13.64
N LEU A 79 -3.32 15.96 -12.71
CA LEU A 79 -4.71 15.54 -12.74
C LEU A 79 -5.38 16.10 -14.00
N ASP A 80 -5.95 15.20 -14.79
CA ASP A 80 -6.90 15.52 -15.84
C ASP A 80 -8.31 15.59 -15.22
N PRO A 81 -8.97 16.77 -15.21
CA PRO A 81 -10.32 16.92 -14.66
C PRO A 81 -11.40 16.16 -15.44
N TYR A 82 -11.12 15.73 -16.67
CA TYR A 82 -12.10 15.11 -17.57
C TYR A 82 -12.00 13.58 -17.62
N SER A 83 -10.99 12.99 -16.98
CA SER A 83 -10.77 11.55 -16.93
C SER A 83 -11.04 11.00 -15.54
N ASP A 84 -11.57 9.78 -15.43
CA ASP A 84 -11.76 9.16 -14.11
C ASP A 84 -10.40 8.83 -13.46
N LEU A 85 -10.32 8.94 -12.13
CA LEU A 85 -9.07 8.77 -11.38
C LEU A 85 -8.39 7.42 -11.63
N ASN A 86 -9.17 6.35 -11.82
CA ASN A 86 -8.63 5.00 -12.03
C ASN A 86 -7.86 4.87 -13.35
N TYR A 87 -8.23 5.62 -14.39
CA TYR A 87 -7.51 5.62 -15.67
C TYR A 87 -6.22 6.43 -15.62
N GLN A 88 -6.08 7.33 -14.65
CA GLN A 88 -4.92 8.21 -14.50
C GLN A 88 -3.81 7.63 -13.60
N CYS A 89 -4.08 6.50 -12.94
CA CYS A 89 -3.14 5.90 -11.99
C CYS A 89 -2.12 4.95 -12.63
N VAL A 90 -2.31 4.52 -13.88
CA VAL A 90 -1.46 3.54 -14.56
C VAL A 90 -0.79 4.20 -15.76
N GLU A 91 0.52 4.05 -15.92
CA GLU A 91 1.23 4.58 -17.08
C GLU A 91 0.86 3.79 -18.35
N ASP A 92 0.78 4.47 -19.50
CA ASP A 92 0.44 3.83 -20.78
C ASP A 92 1.40 2.71 -21.18
N SER A 93 2.65 2.78 -20.71
CA SER A 93 3.69 1.78 -20.98
C SER A 93 3.72 0.60 -20.01
N PHE A 94 2.79 0.57 -19.05
CA PHE A 94 2.74 -0.44 -18.00
C PHE A 94 2.52 -1.84 -18.56
N ASP A 95 3.39 -2.77 -18.17
CA ASP A 95 3.32 -4.20 -18.49
C ASP A 95 3.38 -5.01 -17.20
N LEU A 96 2.41 -5.91 -16.98
CA LEU A 96 2.40 -6.81 -15.83
C LEU A 96 2.32 -8.26 -16.29
N LYS A 97 3.36 -9.03 -15.99
CA LYS A 97 3.46 -10.45 -16.34
C LYS A 97 3.36 -11.31 -15.10
N VAL A 98 2.42 -12.26 -15.12
CA VAL A 98 2.25 -13.26 -14.07
C VAL A 98 3.17 -14.45 -14.34
N ARG A 99 3.98 -14.83 -13.34
CA ARG A 99 4.76 -16.08 -13.33
C ARG A 99 4.29 -16.94 -12.16
N ALA A 100 4.72 -18.21 -12.11
CA ALA A 100 4.33 -19.14 -11.06
C ALA A 100 4.68 -18.62 -9.65
N ASP A 101 5.87 -18.02 -9.48
CA ASP A 101 6.38 -17.64 -8.16
C ASP A 101 6.41 -16.11 -7.91
N TYR A 102 6.21 -15.30 -8.95
CA TYR A 102 6.36 -13.84 -8.87
C TYR A 102 5.60 -13.11 -9.97
N LEU A 103 5.42 -11.79 -9.82
CA LEU A 103 5.00 -10.92 -10.92
C LEU A 103 6.19 -10.10 -11.43
N THR A 104 6.17 -9.76 -12.72
CA THR A 104 7.11 -8.80 -13.29
C THR A 104 6.35 -7.58 -13.76
N LEU A 105 6.77 -6.42 -13.27
CA LEU A 105 6.30 -5.11 -13.71
C LEU A 105 7.34 -4.56 -14.69
N GLY A 106 6.89 -4.15 -15.86
CA GLY A 106 7.66 -3.43 -16.87
C GLY A 106 7.10 -2.02 -17.05
N LEU A 107 8.00 -1.06 -17.25
CA LEU A 107 7.68 0.29 -17.72
C LEU A 107 8.64 0.65 -18.84
N ARG A 108 8.19 1.49 -19.77
CA ARG A 108 9.04 2.00 -20.84
C ARG A 108 9.04 3.52 -20.81
N GLU A 109 10.24 4.09 -20.68
CA GLU A 109 10.43 5.53 -20.65
C GLU A 109 11.64 5.90 -21.50
N ASN A 110 11.48 6.91 -22.39
CA ASN A 110 12.55 7.43 -23.23
C ASN A 110 13.34 6.34 -24.00
N GLY A 111 12.65 5.28 -24.42
CA GLY A 111 13.24 4.14 -25.13
C GLY A 111 13.98 3.13 -24.25
N ARG A 112 14.07 3.36 -22.93
CA ARG A 112 14.59 2.40 -21.95
C ARG A 112 13.45 1.63 -21.30
N ASN A 113 13.66 0.33 -21.15
CA ASN A 113 12.73 -0.53 -20.41
C ASN A 113 13.29 -0.73 -19.00
N SER A 114 12.48 -0.43 -18.00
CA SER A 114 12.75 -0.79 -16.61
C SER A 114 11.90 -2.01 -16.24
N THR A 115 12.46 -2.96 -15.51
CA THR A 115 11.72 -4.14 -15.03
C THR A 115 11.93 -4.36 -13.55
N ALA A 116 10.83 -4.47 -12.79
CA ALA A 116 10.83 -4.82 -11.38
C ALA A 116 10.17 -6.18 -11.15
N ARG A 117 10.67 -6.92 -10.15
CA ARG A 117 10.04 -8.16 -9.69
C ARG A 117 9.21 -7.87 -8.44
N ILE A 118 7.95 -8.27 -8.48
CA ILE A 118 7.03 -8.18 -7.34
C ILE A 118 6.95 -9.58 -6.74
N LEU A 119 7.31 -9.66 -5.46
CA LEU A 119 7.20 -10.87 -4.65
C LEU A 119 6.09 -10.66 -3.64
N ASN A 120 5.23 -11.66 -3.48
CA ASN A 120 4.21 -11.64 -2.44
C ASN A 120 4.63 -12.63 -1.34
N PHE A 121 4.75 -12.11 -0.12
CA PHE A 121 4.96 -12.91 1.08
C PHE A 121 3.67 -12.92 1.90
N HIS A 122 2.83 -13.91 1.67
CA HIS A 122 1.66 -14.17 2.52
C HIS A 122 1.98 -15.27 3.53
N LEU A 123 1.49 -15.10 4.76
CA LEU A 123 1.43 -16.18 5.72
C LEU A 123 0.43 -17.22 5.20
N ALA A 124 0.91 -18.43 4.88
CA ALA A 124 0.05 -19.53 4.44
C ALA A 124 -0.96 -19.94 5.53
N ARG A 125 -0.60 -19.70 6.79
CA ARG A 125 -1.47 -19.95 7.94
C ARG A 125 -1.11 -19.00 9.08
N ASN A 126 -2.13 -18.63 9.84
CA ASN A 126 -1.97 -17.94 11.10
C ASN A 126 -1.06 -18.73 12.05
N PRO A 127 -0.12 -18.08 12.75
CA PRO A 127 0.68 -18.74 13.78
C PRO A 127 -0.23 -19.37 14.84
N GLU A 128 -0.06 -20.67 15.10
CA GLU A 128 -0.80 -21.39 16.14
C GLU A 128 -0.39 -20.96 17.56
N ILE A 129 0.84 -20.45 17.70
CA ILE A 129 1.41 -20.06 18.99
C ILE A 129 0.99 -18.62 19.29
N ALA A 130 0.13 -18.45 20.29
CA ALA A 130 -0.41 -17.15 20.71
C ALA A 130 0.69 -16.09 21.01
N PHE A 131 1.86 -16.51 21.50
CA PHE A 131 2.99 -15.61 21.77
C PHE A 131 3.52 -14.90 20.51
N LEU A 132 3.41 -15.54 19.33
CA LEU A 132 3.83 -14.93 18.05
C LEU A 132 2.92 -13.75 17.64
N TRP A 133 1.74 -13.62 18.24
CA TRP A 133 0.83 -12.48 18.06
C TRP A 133 1.09 -11.33 19.04
N ASN A 134 1.71 -11.61 20.18
CA ASN A 134 1.88 -10.64 21.27
C ASN A 134 3.05 -9.67 21.06
N MET A 135 3.96 -9.96 20.13
CA MET A 135 5.14 -9.12 19.89
C MET A 135 4.91 -8.14 18.74
N ALA A 136 4.46 -6.93 19.10
CA ALA A 136 4.58 -5.74 18.25
C ALA A 136 6.02 -5.47 17.77
N ASP A 137 7.02 -6.12 18.39
CA ASP A 137 8.45 -6.05 18.07
C ASP A 137 8.87 -6.74 16.78
N ASN A 138 8.01 -7.50 16.08
CA ASN A 138 8.39 -8.06 14.78
C ASN A 138 8.67 -6.96 13.73
N TYR A 139 8.03 -5.79 13.83
CA TYR A 139 8.39 -4.60 13.05
C TYR A 139 9.75 -4.02 13.46
N SER A 140 10.07 -4.02 14.76
CA SER A 140 11.37 -3.58 15.28
C SER A 140 12.50 -4.51 14.81
N ASN A 141 12.23 -5.81 14.71
CA ASN A 141 13.17 -6.80 14.15
C ASN A 141 13.44 -6.59 12.65
N LEU A 142 12.49 -6.05 11.87
CA LEU A 142 12.73 -5.64 10.48
C LEU A 142 13.67 -4.41 10.38
N LEU A 143 13.79 -3.61 11.46
CA LEU A 143 14.70 -2.47 11.53
C LEU A 143 16.12 -2.88 11.94
N ASN A 144 16.31 -4.06 12.55
CA ASN A 144 17.62 -4.63 12.81
C ASN A 144 18.23 -5.15 11.49
N PRO A 145 19.35 -4.59 11.00
CA PRO A 145 19.92 -4.97 9.71
C PRO A 145 20.22 -6.46 9.56
N GLU A 146 20.60 -7.12 10.66
CA GLU A 146 20.92 -8.56 10.71
C GLU A 146 19.68 -9.46 10.63
N MET A 147 18.49 -8.95 10.95
CA MET A 147 17.20 -9.66 10.91
C MET A 147 16.23 -9.10 9.86
N SER A 148 16.66 -8.07 9.13
CA SER A 148 15.86 -7.41 8.10
C SER A 148 15.89 -8.15 6.78
N ILE A 149 14.78 -8.14 6.05
CA ILE A 149 14.71 -8.62 4.68
C ILE A 149 15.48 -7.62 3.80
N SER A 150 16.48 -8.09 3.05
CA SER A 150 17.41 -7.24 2.28
C SER A 150 16.79 -6.46 1.11
N CYS A 151 15.54 -6.76 0.72
CA CYS A 151 14.85 -6.11 -0.40
C CYS A 151 13.72 -5.19 0.09
N PRO A 152 13.40 -4.09 -0.61
CA PRO A 152 12.18 -3.34 -0.33
C PRO A 152 10.98 -4.27 -0.55
N PHE A 153 10.20 -4.51 0.50
CA PHE A 153 8.99 -5.33 0.44
C PHE A 153 7.78 -4.49 0.85
N ILE A 154 6.66 -4.72 0.19
CA ILE A 154 5.37 -4.16 0.57
C ILE A 154 4.71 -5.18 1.49
N LEU A 155 4.42 -4.79 2.72
CA LEU A 155 3.70 -5.62 3.67
C LEU A 155 2.23 -5.19 3.63
N THR A 156 1.40 -5.97 2.93
CA THR A 156 -0.05 -5.76 2.90
C THR A 156 -0.70 -6.63 3.96
N LEU A 157 -1.19 -6.00 5.02
CA LEU A 157 -2.04 -6.66 6.01
C LEU A 157 -3.51 -6.40 5.66
N THR A 158 -4.21 -7.43 5.19
CA THR A 158 -5.66 -7.36 4.96
C THR A 158 -6.38 -7.97 6.15
N LEU A 159 -6.99 -7.14 6.99
CA LEU A 159 -7.88 -7.58 8.05
C LEU A 159 -9.31 -7.67 7.50
N VAL A 160 -9.80 -8.89 7.29
CA VAL A 160 -11.20 -9.14 6.95
C VAL A 160 -11.93 -9.43 8.26
N VAL A 161 -12.82 -8.52 8.66
CA VAL A 161 -13.75 -8.80 9.76
C VAL A 161 -14.93 -9.55 9.18
N GLU A 162 -15.04 -10.86 9.45
CA GLU A 162 -16.26 -11.61 9.14
C GLU A 162 -17.39 -11.09 10.03
N ALA A 163 -18.35 -10.37 9.46
CA ALA A 163 -19.60 -10.12 10.14
C ALA A 163 -20.38 -11.45 10.25
N PRO A 164 -20.98 -11.78 11.40
CA PRO A 164 -21.75 -13.01 11.55
C PRO A 164 -22.85 -13.04 10.49
N ARG A 165 -22.86 -14.12 9.69
CA ARG A 165 -24.00 -14.42 8.82
C ARG A 165 -25.21 -14.60 9.73
N ILE A 166 -26.10 -13.60 9.76
CA ILE A 166 -27.45 -13.78 10.24
C ILE A 166 -28.08 -14.81 9.29
N ARG A 167 -28.18 -16.06 9.76
CA ARG A 167 -28.99 -17.10 9.13
C ARG A 167 -30.44 -16.87 9.46
#